data_AF-A0A532AUF3-F1
#
_entry.id   AF-A0A532AUF3-F1
#
_cell.length_a   1.000
_cell.length_b   1.000
_cell.length_c   1.000
_cell.angle_alpha   90.00
_cell.angle_beta   90.00
_cell.angle_gamma   90.00
#
_symmetry.space_group_name_H-M   'P 1'
#
loop_
_entity.id
_entity.type
_entity.pdbx_description
1 polymer ?
#
loop_
_entity_poly.entity_id
_entity_poly.type
_entity_poly.pdbx_seq_one_letter_code
_entity_poly.pdbx_strand_id
1 'polypeptide(L)'
;MEERFDKHQLAGLDARERGFSRPVLFVQVGEGYRAILRYETILRETDPHSSQDDALRWLIHLLHSDGYRQLRTQMSFRNGVYLGSQEAWVEYPDPVSAPEPLGFIARILNWFRIRTTHESS
;
A
#
# COMPACT_ATOMS: atom_id res chain seq x y z
N MET A 1 1.60 20.52 23.91
CA MET A 1 1.41 21.24 22.62
C MET A 1 0.77 20.22 21.70
N GLU A 2 -0.49 20.40 21.29
CA GLU A 2 -1.07 19.53 20.25
C GLU A 2 -0.29 19.80 18.96
N GLU A 3 0.56 18.86 18.55
CA GLU A 3 1.14 18.88 17.21
C GLU A 3 -0.03 18.80 16.23
N ARG A 4 -0.31 19.91 15.55
CA ARG A 4 -1.40 20.03 14.56
C ARG A 4 -0.94 19.41 13.25
N PHE A 5 -0.75 18.10 13.23
CA PHE A 5 -0.49 17.38 11.99
C PHE A 5 -1.73 17.39 11.10
N ASP A 6 -1.50 17.34 9.80
CA ASP A 6 -2.59 17.17 8.84
C ASP A 6 -3.19 15.77 9.05
N LYS A 7 -4.51 15.68 8.93
CA LYS A 7 -5.22 14.40 9.08
C LYS A 7 -5.70 13.97 7.71
N HIS A 8 -5.27 12.78 7.32
CA HIS A 8 -5.71 12.15 6.07
C HIS A 8 -6.53 10.92 6.38
N GLN A 9 -7.65 10.76 5.70
CA GLN A 9 -8.38 9.50 5.61
C GLN A 9 -7.84 8.75 4.39
N LEU A 10 -7.49 7.48 4.56
CA LEU A 10 -7.11 6.56 3.48
C LEU A 10 -8.20 5.51 3.31
N ALA A 11 -8.65 5.30 2.08
CA ALA A 11 -9.60 4.26 1.73
C ALA A 11 -9.14 3.49 0.49
N GLY A 12 -9.64 2.27 0.32
CA GLY A 12 -9.35 1.42 -0.84
C GLY A 12 -9.71 -0.03 -0.56
N LEU A 13 -9.05 -0.94 -1.27
CA LEU A 13 -9.14 -2.39 -1.08
C LEU A 13 -7.86 -2.92 -0.44
N ASP A 14 -7.99 -3.76 0.57
CA ASP A 14 -6.85 -4.50 1.13
C ASP A 14 -6.41 -5.64 0.20
N ALA A 15 -5.31 -6.32 0.55
CA ALA A 15 -4.78 -7.45 -0.23
C ALA A 15 -5.75 -8.65 -0.36
N ARG A 16 -6.87 -8.66 0.38
CA ARG A 16 -7.94 -9.66 0.31
C ARG A 16 -9.18 -9.11 -0.39
N GLU A 17 -9.04 -7.99 -1.10
CA GLU A 17 -10.10 -7.27 -1.80
C GLU A 17 -11.23 -6.78 -0.88
N ARG A 18 -10.95 -6.60 0.41
CA ARG A 18 -11.91 -6.04 1.37
C ARG A 18 -11.81 -4.52 1.38
N GLY A 19 -12.94 -3.84 1.30
CA GLY A 19 -13.01 -2.39 1.44
C GLY A 19 -12.57 -1.93 2.84
N PHE A 20 -11.75 -0.89 2.90
CA PHE A 20 -11.36 -0.23 4.15
C PHE A 20 -11.40 1.29 4.05
N SER A 21 -11.48 1.94 5.21
CA SER A 21 -11.33 3.39 5.35
C SER A 21 -10.81 3.68 6.76
N ARG A 22 -9.59 4.22 6.87
CA ARG A 22 -8.90 4.47 8.14
C ARG A 22 -8.10 5.78 8.10
N PRO A 23 -7.95 6.47 9.23
CA PRO A 23 -7.07 7.62 9.31
C PRO A 23 -5.61 7.19 9.17
N VAL A 24 -4.81 8.02 8.51
CA VAL A 24 -3.35 7.98 8.53
C VAL A 24 -2.89 8.83 9.71
N LEU A 25 -2.00 8.27 10.52
CA LEU A 25 -1.34 8.99 11.61
C LEU A 25 0.01 9.49 11.11
N PHE A 26 0.34 10.73 11.47
CA PHE A 26 1.68 11.28 11.27
C PHE A 26 2.36 11.47 12.62
N VAL A 27 3.65 11.16 12.66
CA VAL A 27 4.51 11.42 13.81
C VAL A 27 5.76 12.14 13.34
N GLN A 28 6.19 13.17 14.08
CA GLN A 28 7.47 13.83 13.82
C GLN A 28 8.60 13.02 14.45
N VAL A 29 9.63 12.72 13.67
CA VAL A 29 10.81 11.95 14.07
C VAL A 29 12.06 12.74 13.68
N GLY A 30 12.67 13.42 14.65
CA GLY A 30 13.74 14.38 14.40
C GLY A 30 13.23 15.54 13.54
N GLU A 31 13.87 15.77 12.40
CA GLU A 31 13.45 16.80 11.43
C GLU A 31 12.48 16.27 10.35
N GLY A 32 12.15 14.97 10.37
CA GLY A 32 11.28 14.34 9.40
C GLY A 32 9.93 13.90 9.96
N TYR A 33 9.11 13.33 9.08
CA TYR A 33 7.76 12.83 9.37
C TYR A 33 7.63 11.38 8.93
N ARG A 34 6.97 10.57 9.75
CA ARG A 34 6.60 9.19 9.43
C ARG A 34 5.09 9.09 9.30
N ALA A 35 4.63 8.40 8.26
CA ALA A 35 3.22 8.07 8.07
C ALA A 35 2.95 6.65 8.56
N ILE A 36 1.83 6.47 9.26
CA ILE A 36 1.45 5.22 9.91
C ILE A 36 -0.01 4.88 9.54
N LEU A 37 -0.22 3.69 9.00
CA LEU A 37 -1.55 3.07 8.86
C LEU A 37 -1.70 1.93 9.87
N ARG A 38 -2.75 2.01 10.67
CA ARG A 38 -3.19 0.90 11.52
C ARG A 38 -4.55 0.39 11.06
N TYR A 39 -4.60 -0.89 10.70
CA TYR A 39 -5.81 -1.56 10.23
C TYR A 39 -5.88 -3.00 10.75
N GLU A 40 -6.89 -3.31 11.56
CA GLU A 40 -6.98 -4.59 12.28
C GLU A 40 -5.70 -4.88 13.07
N THR A 41 -4.96 -5.94 12.73
CA THR A 41 -3.65 -6.30 13.31
C THR A 41 -2.46 -5.81 12.48
N ILE A 42 -2.71 -5.15 11.34
CA ILE A 42 -1.69 -4.64 10.43
C ILE A 42 -1.28 -3.23 10.90
N LEU A 43 0.02 -3.05 11.10
CA LEU A 43 0.67 -1.77 11.32
C LEU A 43 1.70 -1.57 10.21
N ARG A 44 1.48 -0.55 9.38
CA ARG A 44 2.44 -0.13 8.35
C ARG A 44 2.94 1.26 8.63
N GLU A 45 4.26 1.41 8.55
CA GLU A 45 4.99 2.63 8.85
C GLU A 45 5.99 2.90 7.73
N THR A 46 6.18 4.17 7.39
CA THR A 46 7.28 4.60 6.52
C THR A 46 8.55 4.85 7.31
N ASP A 47 9.68 4.96 6.61
CA ASP A 47 10.82 5.70 7.16
C ASP A 47 10.47 7.20 7.34
N PRO A 48 11.26 7.97 8.09
CA PRO A 48 11.07 9.42 8.18
C PRO A 48 11.36 10.11 6.84
N HIS A 49 10.47 11.00 6.40
CA HIS A 49 10.61 11.79 5.19
C HIS A 49 10.55 13.30 5.47
N SER A 50 10.99 14.13 4.53
CA SER A 50 11.07 15.59 4.66
C SER A 50 9.73 16.30 4.91
N SER A 51 8.60 15.68 4.52
CA SER A 51 7.26 16.25 4.67
C SER A 51 6.21 15.16 4.93
N GLN A 52 5.04 15.57 5.43
CA GLN A 52 3.89 14.67 5.60
C GLN A 52 3.39 14.14 4.25
N ASP A 53 3.35 14.99 3.23
CA ASP A 53 2.94 14.58 1.87
C ASP A 53 3.89 13.52 1.29
N ASP A 54 5.20 13.67 1.49
CA ASP A 54 6.19 12.68 1.06
C ASP A 54 6.01 11.36 1.81
N ALA A 55 5.84 11.42 3.13
CA ALA A 55 5.58 10.24 3.95
C ALA A 55 4.27 9.55 3.54
N LEU A 56 3.22 10.31 3.24
CA LEU A 56 1.95 9.76 2.76
C LEU A 56 2.12 9.05 1.43
N ARG A 57 2.81 9.66 0.45
CA ARG A 57 3.08 9.03 -0.85
C ARG A 57 3.87 7.73 -0.70
N TRP A 58 4.88 7.71 0.17
CA TRP A 58 5.63 6.49 0.46
C TRP A 58 4.78 5.41 1.12
N LEU A 59 3.86 5.78 2.03
CA LEU A 59 2.90 4.84 2.60
C LEU A 59 2.01 4.22 1.51
N ILE A 60 1.50 5.02 0.57
CA ILE A 60 0.73 4.50 -0.57
C ILE A 60 1.55 3.50 -1.39
N HIS A 61 2.82 3.81 -1.68
CA HIS A 61 3.70 2.89 -2.40
C HIS A 61 3.92 1.56 -1.65
N LEU A 62 4.14 1.62 -0.34
CA LEU A 62 4.27 0.42 0.49
C LEU A 62 2.99 -0.43 0.46
N LEU A 63 1.82 0.21 0.59
CA LEU A 63 0.55 -0.51 0.56
C LEU A 63 0.28 -1.15 -0.81
N HIS A 64 0.56 -0.44 -1.91
CA HIS A 64 0.51 -1.04 -3.25
C HIS A 64 1.45 -2.26 -3.37
N SER A 65 2.65 -2.19 -2.78
CA SER A 65 3.59 -3.32 -2.76
C SER A 65 3.10 -4.50 -1.90
N ASP A 66 2.33 -4.22 -0.85
CA ASP A 66 1.64 -5.21 -0.02
C ASP A 66 0.36 -5.77 -0.68
N GLY A 67 0.00 -5.30 -1.88
CA GLY A 67 -1.14 -5.78 -2.65
C GLY A 67 -2.46 -5.01 -2.45
N TYR A 68 -2.42 -3.88 -1.74
CA TYR A 68 -3.58 -2.99 -1.64
C TYR A 68 -3.86 -2.33 -2.99
N ARG A 69 -5.13 -2.01 -3.26
CA ARG A 69 -5.59 -1.49 -4.55
C ARG A 69 -6.61 -0.36 -4.38
N GLN A 70 -6.84 0.38 -5.46
CA GLN A 70 -7.82 1.46 -5.56
C GLN A 70 -7.67 2.47 -4.41
N LEU A 71 -6.42 2.77 -4.05
CA LEU A 71 -6.13 3.63 -2.91
C LEU A 71 -6.52 5.07 -3.23
N ARG A 72 -7.15 5.73 -2.26
CA ARG A 72 -7.48 7.15 -2.32
C ARG A 72 -7.37 7.79 -0.94
N THR A 73 -6.93 9.04 -0.91
CA THR A 73 -6.84 9.82 0.33
C THR A 73 -7.76 11.02 0.27
N GLN A 74 -8.28 11.42 1.43
CA GLN A 74 -8.98 12.67 1.60
C GLN A 74 -8.40 13.38 2.81
N MET A 75 -8.10 14.66 2.65
CA MET A 75 -7.59 15.47 3.74
C MET A 75 -8.75 16.04 4.56
N SER A 76 -8.74 15.83 5.87
CA SER A 76 -9.82 16.25 6.76
C SER A 76 -9.43 17.44 7.64
N PHE A 77 -8.14 17.62 7.92
CA PHE A 77 -7.61 18.75 8.68
C PHE A 77 -6.30 19.23 8.09
N ARG A 78 -6.13 20.56 8.00
CA ARG A 78 -4.88 21.23 7.62
C ARG A 78 -4.44 22.22 8.67
N ASN A 79 -3.23 22.10 9.21
CA ASN A 79 -2.68 23.10 10.16
C ASN A 79 -3.64 23.43 11.34
N GLY A 80 -4.46 22.46 11.76
CA GLY A 80 -5.48 22.64 12.81
C GLY A 80 -6.80 23.28 12.37
N VAL A 81 -6.99 23.55 11.08
CA VAL A 81 -8.28 23.95 10.49
C VAL A 81 -9.00 22.69 10.01
N TYR A 82 -10.22 22.48 10.49
CA TYR A 82 -11.08 21.42 9.98
C TYR A 82 -11.60 21.80 8.59
N LEU A 83 -11.30 20.98 7.58
CA LEU A 83 -11.78 21.18 6.22
C LEU A 83 -13.06 20.39 5.93
N GLY A 84 -13.48 19.50 6.84
CA GLY A 84 -14.64 18.64 6.65
C GLY A 84 -14.49 17.71 5.44
N SER A 85 -15.61 17.40 4.79
CA SER A 85 -15.64 16.62 3.54
C SER A 85 -15.42 17.47 2.28
N GLN A 86 -14.95 18.71 2.42
CA GLN A 86 -14.88 19.67 1.32
C GLN A 86 -13.68 19.41 0.39
N GLU A 87 -12.66 18.68 0.85
CA GLU A 87 -11.53 18.28 0.03
C GLU A 87 -11.88 17.10 -0.89
N ALA A 88 -11.38 17.16 -2.11
CA ALA A 88 -11.55 16.10 -3.09
C ALA A 88 -10.77 14.85 -2.66
N TRP A 89 -11.30 13.67 -3.00
CA TRP A 89 -10.53 12.45 -2.92
C TRP A 89 -9.40 12.50 -3.95
N VAL A 90 -8.17 12.31 -3.49
CA VAL A 90 -7.00 12.12 -4.34
C VAL A 90 -6.87 10.62 -4.59
N GLU A 91 -7.02 10.22 -5.85
CA GLU A 91 -6.87 8.83 -6.27
C GLU A 91 -5.41 8.50 -6.59
N TYR A 92 -4.98 7.30 -6.20
CA TYR A 92 -3.67 6.76 -6.52
C TYR A 92 -3.86 5.55 -7.43
N PRO A 93 -3.40 5.61 -8.70
CA PRO A 93 -3.61 4.53 -9.64
C PRO A 93 -2.86 3.27 -9.20
N ASP A 94 -3.50 2.11 -9.41
CA ASP A 94 -2.88 0.83 -9.14
C ASP A 94 -1.61 0.64 -10.00
N PRO A 95 -0.53 0.08 -9.45
CA PRO A 95 0.64 -0.23 -10.25
C PRO A 95 0.27 -1.32 -11.27
N VAL A 96 0.73 -1.13 -12.51
CA VAL A 96 0.58 -2.09 -13.60
C VAL A 96 1.22 -3.40 -13.16
N SER A 97 0.43 -4.47 -13.05
CA SER A 97 0.93 -5.79 -12.69
C SER A 97 2.04 -6.19 -13.66
N ALA A 98 3.24 -6.49 -13.14
CA ALA A 98 4.28 -7.11 -13.96
C ALA A 98 3.72 -8.41 -14.56
N PRO A 99 4.01 -8.74 -15.83
CA PRO A 99 3.57 -10.00 -16.41
C PRO A 99 4.09 -11.14 -15.53
N GLU A 100 3.19 -12.06 -15.12
CA GLU A 100 3.57 -13.20 -14.31
C GLU A 100 4.70 -13.96 -15.00
N PRO A 101 5.83 -14.24 -14.31
CA PRO A 101 6.84 -15.10 -14.88
C PRO A 101 6.18 -16.46 -15.15
N LEU A 102 6.28 -16.95 -16.38
CA LEU A 102 5.80 -18.23 -16.93
C LEU A 102 6.31 -19.51 -16.20
N GLY A 103 6.58 -19.45 -14.90
CA GLY A 103 7.18 -20.52 -14.10
C GLY A 103 6.23 -21.66 -13.73
N PHE A 104 4.92 -21.42 -13.63
CA PHE A 104 3.97 -22.48 -13.27
C PHE A 104 3.68 -23.43 -14.44
N ILE A 105 3.54 -22.91 -15.67
CA ILE A 105 3.35 -23.74 -16.87
C ILE A 105 4.64 -24.51 -17.22
N ALA A 106 5.82 -23.90 -17.01
CA ALA A 106 7.11 -24.57 -17.22
C ALA A 106 7.33 -25.77 -16.27
N ARG A 107 6.87 -25.70 -15.01
CA ARG A 107 6.96 -26.83 -14.06
C ARG A 107 6.07 -28.02 -14.45
N ILE A 108 4.90 -27.78 -15.05
CA ILE A 108 3.98 -28.85 -15.46
C ILE A 108 4.52 -29.59 -16.70
N LEU A 109 5.13 -28.87 -17.66
CA LEU A 109 5.70 -29.47 -18.87
C LEU A 109 6.94 -30.34 -18.60
N ASN A 110 7.73 -30.04 -17.56
CA ASN A 110 8.92 -30.83 -17.25
C ASN A 110 8.61 -32.22 -16.67
N TRP A 111 7.43 -32.41 -16.04
CA TRP A 111 7.06 -33.72 -15.46
C TRP A 111 6.73 -34.77 -16.54
N PHE A 112 6.26 -34.34 -17.72
CA PHE A 112 5.91 -35.24 -18.81
C PHE A 112 7.11 -35.79 -19.60
N ARG A 113 8.33 -35.24 -19.43
CA ARG A 113 9.53 -35.69 -20.18
C ARG A 113 10.34 -36.81 -19.49
N ILE A 114 9.96 -37.27 -18.29
CA ILE A 114 10.78 -38.22 -17.50
C ILE A 114 10.31 -39.70 -17.66
N ARG A 115 9.28 -40.02 -18.46
CA ARG A 115 8.81 -41.41 -18.64
C ARG A 115 9.01 -42.03 -20.03
N THR A 116 10.21 -41.92 -20.59
CA THR A 116 10.64 -42.83 -21.66
C THR A 116 12.13 -43.14 -21.51
N THR A 117 12.46 -43.95 -20.50
CA THR A 117 13.73 -44.69 -20.47
C THR A 117 13.53 -46.00 -19.72
N HIS A 118 12.96 -46.97 -20.42
CA HIS A 118 13.10 -48.41 -20.24
C HIS A 118 12.73 -48.97 -21.63
N GLU A 119 13.55 -49.74 -22.33
CA GLU A 119 14.11 -51.01 -21.88
C GLU A 119 15.19 -51.46 -22.87
N SER A 120 16.24 -52.07 -22.34
CA SER A 120 17.36 -52.67 -23.06
C SER A 120 17.00 -54.08 -23.56
N SER A 121 17.43 -54.44 -24.78
CA SER A 121 18.14 -55.69 -25.16
C SER A 121 18.14 -55.87 -26.67
#